data_AF-A0A1G6P9J6-F1
#
_entry.id   AF-A0A1G6P9J6-F1
#
_cell.length_a   1.000
_cell.length_b   1.000
_cell.length_c   1.000
_cell.angle_alpha   90.00
_cell.angle_beta   90.00
_cell.angle_gamma   90.00
#
_symmetry.space_group_name_H-M   'P 1'
#
loop_
_entity.id
_entity.type
_entity.pdbx_description
1 polymer ?
#
loop_
_entity_poly.entity_id
_entity_poly.type
_entity_poly.pdbx_seq_one_letter_code
_entity_poly.pdbx_strand_id
1 'polypeptide(L)'
;MNSEHPDHPVNPRFAEDVGGFIVSGGPPRYARHTGRPVQYAAISDSDGQVIAYVWGNDEDEAGGVQARSAAGHAVVNEAGVWGRRLRSAKERGLKPSQALAELLATPSTSPRSHIVPGSLTQAESLAVLDELTGRKWHRDTTKRGSTAAIFGLAIGDALGYPTEFLDIARLTGRYGSWRQLELPVHSGVARVSDDTQMTLAVIEALADVTDHGVSSLTAATIEPALRARFVAWLRSPDNDRAPGRTCLDACAALERGVPWQEATVMASKGCGANMRVAPVGLLPGLTAEQRAGTAQLQAALTHGHPTALAASDLTAHAVWLLTHNCHPSELLPRLRHYGRSARRTYHGDWLGDLAQRAGAADPAAFIAHGWDETLAALDTVSAALDRPDPERDPCEVVGAGWIAEEALATALYCFLLFPEEPVAVVRRAAFSSGDSDSVAALAGALAGASVGGSAWPADWVRALEYGDRVRPLVSFWDSGDPKVYRGPAGRRP
;
A
#
# COMPACT_ATOMS: atom_id res chain seq x y z
N MET A 1 60.91 54.74 -16.26
CA MET A 1 59.92 54.70 -15.17
C MET A 1 59.51 53.25 -14.99
N ASN A 2 59.88 52.68 -13.83
CA ASN A 2 59.14 51.74 -12.95
C ASN A 2 57.85 51.09 -13.49
N SER A 3 57.48 49.84 -13.18
CA SER A 3 57.88 48.90 -12.11
C SER A 3 57.25 47.52 -12.34
N GLU A 4 57.77 46.52 -11.63
CA GLU A 4 57.50 45.08 -11.64
C GLU A 4 56.19 44.58 -10.97
N HIS A 5 55.84 43.33 -11.33
CA HIS A 5 55.25 42.20 -10.56
C HIS A 5 53.73 42.12 -10.21
N PRO A 6 53.14 40.90 -9.96
CA PRO A 6 53.58 39.52 -10.31
C PRO A 6 52.46 38.52 -10.74
N ASP A 7 52.90 37.31 -11.13
CA ASP A 7 52.18 36.05 -11.32
C ASP A 7 51.24 35.62 -10.18
N HIS A 8 50.11 34.99 -10.54
CA HIS A 8 49.43 33.99 -9.71
C HIS A 8 49.18 32.69 -10.51
N PRO A 9 49.43 31.51 -9.91
CA PRO A 9 49.56 30.24 -10.62
C PRO A 9 48.21 29.63 -10.97
N VAL A 10 48.10 29.09 -12.18
CA VAL A 10 47.03 28.14 -12.56
C VAL A 10 47.19 26.90 -11.69
N ASN A 11 46.19 26.65 -10.85
CA ASN A 11 46.13 25.46 -10.00
C ASN A 11 46.17 24.19 -10.88
N PRO A 12 47.20 23.32 -10.81
CA PRO A 12 47.34 22.17 -11.72
C PRO A 12 46.38 21.01 -11.40
N ARG A 13 45.41 21.19 -10.49
CA ARG A 13 44.56 20.10 -9.99
C ARG A 13 43.22 19.91 -10.71
N PHE A 14 43.06 20.43 -11.92
CA PHE A 14 41.85 20.19 -12.74
C PHE A 14 42.15 19.50 -14.08
N ALA A 15 43.31 18.86 -14.21
CA ALA A 15 43.70 18.11 -15.40
C ALA A 15 44.31 16.74 -15.05
N GLU A 16 43.75 16.04 -14.06
CA GLU A 16 43.98 14.59 -13.87
C GLU A 16 42.68 13.92 -13.40
N ASP A 17 42.35 12.80 -14.05
CA ASP A 17 41.20 11.92 -13.79
C ASP A 17 41.04 11.62 -12.30
N VAL A 18 40.05 12.23 -11.66
CA VAL A 18 39.58 11.80 -10.34
C VAL A 18 38.35 10.94 -10.57
N GLY A 19 38.60 9.63 -10.72
CA GLY A 19 37.57 8.61 -10.55
C GLY A 19 36.83 8.88 -9.24
N GLY A 20 35.57 9.29 -9.36
CA GLY A 20 34.72 9.68 -8.25
C GLY A 20 34.53 8.52 -7.30
N PHE A 21 35.26 8.57 -6.19
CA PHE A 21 35.09 7.72 -5.02
C PHE A 21 33.63 7.76 -4.54
N ILE A 22 32.92 6.63 -4.67
CA ILE A 22 31.79 6.32 -3.81
C ILE A 22 32.38 5.97 -2.44
N VAL A 23 32.49 6.94 -1.54
CA VAL A 23 32.57 6.65 -0.10
C VAL A 23 31.16 6.80 0.46
N SER A 24 30.51 5.67 0.68
CA SER A 24 29.32 5.57 1.52
C SER A 24 29.25 4.15 2.08
N GLY A 25 30.01 3.90 3.14
CA GLY A 25 29.91 2.65 3.89
C GLY A 25 30.03 2.96 5.37
N GLY A 26 28.91 3.20 6.05
CA GLY A 26 28.88 3.11 7.51
C GLY A 26 29.27 1.68 7.96
N PRO A 27 29.49 1.46 9.28
CA PRO A 27 29.81 0.13 9.77
C PRO A 27 28.75 -0.89 9.32
N PRO A 28 29.13 -2.14 8.97
CA PRO A 28 28.24 -3.20 8.56
C PRO A 28 27.02 -3.34 9.49
N ARG A 29 25.83 -3.42 8.91
CA ARG A 29 24.58 -3.63 9.65
C ARG A 29 23.76 -4.70 8.95
N TYR A 30 23.06 -5.51 9.72
CA TYR A 30 21.98 -6.33 9.20
C TYR A 30 20.91 -5.44 8.57
N ALA A 31 20.20 -5.99 7.59
CA ALA A 31 18.97 -5.37 7.10
C ALA A 31 18.00 -5.18 8.28
N ARG A 32 17.25 -4.08 8.26
CA ARG A 32 16.33 -3.73 9.35
C ARG A 32 14.89 -4.19 9.11
N HIS A 33 14.64 -4.79 7.97
CA HIS A 33 13.33 -5.20 7.49
C HIS A 33 13.45 -6.62 6.95
N THR A 34 12.41 -7.41 7.14
CA THR A 34 12.27 -8.74 6.53
C THR A 34 10.78 -9.06 6.43
N GLY A 35 10.41 -9.68 5.32
CA GLY A 35 9.07 -10.22 5.12
C GLY A 35 8.89 -11.64 5.65
N ARG A 36 9.95 -12.24 6.14
CA ARG A 36 10.02 -13.66 6.48
C ARG A 36 9.88 -13.88 7.98
N PRO A 37 9.58 -15.12 8.41
CA PRO A 37 9.57 -15.46 9.81
C PRO A 37 10.89 -15.10 10.49
N VAL A 38 10.80 -14.55 11.71
CA VAL A 38 11.97 -14.14 12.49
C VAL A 38 12.11 -15.02 13.72
N GLN A 39 13.35 -15.33 14.06
CA GLN A 39 13.68 -15.79 15.41
C GLN A 39 13.80 -14.57 16.30
N TYR A 40 13.29 -14.63 17.53
CA TYR A 40 13.43 -13.54 18.48
C TYR A 40 13.53 -14.04 19.92
N ALA A 41 14.15 -13.23 20.77
CA ALA A 41 14.29 -13.47 22.20
C ALA A 41 13.95 -12.21 22.99
N ALA A 42 13.34 -12.37 24.16
CA ALA A 42 12.97 -11.26 25.03
C ALA A 42 14.18 -10.70 25.77
N ILE A 43 14.24 -9.38 25.91
CA ILE A 43 15.18 -8.64 26.73
C ILE A 43 14.41 -8.07 27.90
N SER A 44 14.81 -8.42 29.13
CA SER A 44 14.27 -7.85 30.35
C SER A 44 15.26 -6.93 31.04
N ASP A 45 14.74 -5.99 31.83
CA ASP A 45 15.53 -5.21 32.76
C ASP A 45 15.92 -6.00 34.03
N SER A 46 16.56 -5.35 34.99
CA SER A 46 16.94 -5.95 36.28
C SER A 46 15.74 -6.35 37.16
N ASP A 47 14.56 -5.75 36.93
CA ASP A 47 13.34 -6.01 37.69
C ASP A 47 12.50 -7.14 37.04
N GLY A 48 13.00 -7.72 35.95
CA GLY A 48 12.36 -8.82 35.21
C GLY A 48 11.30 -8.37 34.22
N GLN A 49 11.09 -7.06 34.05
CA GLN A 49 10.14 -6.54 33.07
C GLN A 49 10.72 -6.66 31.66
N VAL A 50 9.97 -7.26 30.72
CA VAL A 50 10.36 -7.29 29.31
C VAL A 50 10.32 -5.87 28.76
N ILE A 51 11.46 -5.38 28.29
CA ILE A 51 11.68 -4.02 27.77
C ILE A 51 11.96 -3.97 26.27
N ALA A 52 12.40 -5.07 25.66
CA ALA A 52 12.66 -5.15 24.23
C ALA A 52 12.67 -6.61 23.74
N TYR A 53 12.74 -6.80 22.43
CA TYR A 53 13.03 -8.08 21.80
C TYR A 53 14.19 -7.92 20.83
N VAL A 54 15.14 -8.86 20.86
CA VAL A 54 16.16 -8.99 19.81
C VAL A 54 15.69 -10.02 18.81
N TRP A 55 15.94 -9.80 17.51
CA TRP A 55 15.44 -10.68 16.46
C TRP A 55 16.42 -10.82 15.29
N GLY A 56 16.24 -11.88 14.50
CA GLY A 56 17.04 -12.18 13.32
C GLY A 56 16.33 -13.09 12.31
N ASN A 57 16.68 -12.93 11.03
CA ASN A 57 16.33 -13.80 9.92
C ASN A 57 17.56 -13.99 9.03
N ASP A 58 17.99 -15.25 8.85
CA ASP A 58 19.23 -15.55 8.12
C ASP A 58 19.14 -15.35 6.63
N GLU A 59 17.96 -15.56 6.05
CA GLU A 59 17.80 -15.56 4.59
C GLU A 59 17.88 -14.15 4.01
N ASP A 60 17.31 -13.17 4.72
CA ASP A 60 17.35 -11.76 4.34
C ASP A 60 18.56 -11.02 4.97
N GLU A 61 19.43 -11.75 5.67
CA GLU A 61 20.48 -11.20 6.55
C GLU A 61 19.97 -10.02 7.40
N ALA A 62 18.78 -10.17 7.96
CA ALA A 62 18.05 -9.15 8.67
C ALA A 62 18.10 -9.38 10.18
N GLY A 63 18.15 -8.31 10.97
CA GLY A 63 18.19 -8.43 12.42
C GLY A 63 18.22 -7.09 13.14
N GLY A 64 17.69 -7.08 14.36
CA GLY A 64 17.52 -5.84 15.09
C GLY A 64 17.05 -6.01 16.53
N VAL A 65 16.77 -4.88 17.16
CA VAL A 65 16.19 -4.80 18.50
C VAL A 65 14.97 -3.91 18.48
N GLN A 66 13.85 -4.41 18.96
CA GLN A 66 12.56 -3.74 19.01
C GLN A 66 12.22 -3.45 20.47
N ALA A 67 12.40 -2.19 20.88
CA ALA A 67 12.16 -1.76 22.25
C ALA A 67 10.68 -1.42 22.47
N ARG A 68 10.14 -1.69 23.65
CA ARG A 68 8.76 -1.33 23.99
C ARG A 68 8.57 0.18 23.98
N SER A 69 7.46 0.65 23.40
CA SER A 69 7.13 2.08 23.28
C SER A 69 6.78 2.74 24.62
N ALA A 70 6.26 1.97 25.57
CA ALA A 70 5.79 2.43 26.87
C ALA A 70 6.91 2.78 27.87
N ALA A 71 8.18 2.54 27.53
CA ALA A 71 9.29 2.72 28.44
C ALA A 71 10.24 3.80 27.90
N GLY A 72 10.42 4.88 28.68
CA GLY A 72 11.11 6.11 28.28
C GLY A 72 12.58 5.93 27.86
N HIS A 73 13.34 7.03 27.78
CA HIS A 73 14.71 7.07 27.23
C HIS A 73 15.68 5.98 27.73
N ALA A 74 15.49 5.48 28.97
CA ALA A 74 16.29 4.39 29.54
C ALA A 74 16.17 3.08 28.73
N VAL A 75 14.97 2.69 28.30
CA VAL A 75 14.76 1.44 27.54
C VAL A 75 15.30 1.55 26.11
N VAL A 76 15.20 2.73 25.50
CA VAL A 76 15.81 3.00 24.19
C VAL A 76 17.33 2.87 24.25
N ASN A 77 17.95 3.40 25.31
CA ASN A 77 19.40 3.30 25.51
C ASN A 77 19.84 1.85 25.71
N GLU A 78 19.12 1.06 26.53
CA GLU A 78 19.41 -0.36 26.72
C GLU A 78 19.23 -1.15 25.43
N ALA A 79 18.15 -0.93 24.66
CA ALA A 79 17.99 -1.53 23.34
C ALA A 79 19.15 -1.18 22.39
N GLY A 80 19.72 0.02 22.53
CA GLY A 80 20.92 0.45 21.81
C GLY A 80 22.19 -0.35 22.16
N VAL A 81 22.31 -0.86 23.39
CA VAL A 81 23.40 -1.78 23.82
C VAL A 81 23.34 -3.07 23.02
N TRP A 82 22.16 -3.71 22.99
CA TRP A 82 21.93 -4.93 22.23
C TRP A 82 22.11 -4.71 20.73
N GLY A 83 21.66 -3.57 20.21
CA GLY A 83 21.87 -3.19 18.82
C GLY A 83 23.35 -2.98 18.44
N ARG A 84 24.21 -2.56 19.38
CA ARG A 84 25.68 -2.50 19.16
C ARG A 84 26.29 -3.89 19.06
N ARG A 85 25.84 -4.83 19.89
CA ARG A 85 26.33 -6.21 19.86
C ARG A 85 25.96 -6.92 18.54
N LEU A 86 24.74 -6.70 18.04
CA LEU A 86 24.36 -7.17 16.69
C LEU A 86 25.26 -6.58 15.59
N ARG A 87 25.62 -5.30 15.67
CA ARG A 87 26.55 -4.69 14.70
C ARG A 87 27.94 -5.34 14.75
N SER A 88 28.48 -5.55 15.95
CA SER A 88 29.75 -6.25 16.13
C SER A 88 29.70 -7.69 15.62
N ALA A 89 28.55 -8.36 15.72
CA ALA A 89 28.34 -9.68 15.11
C ALA A 89 28.36 -9.61 13.58
N LYS A 90 27.67 -8.63 12.96
CA LYS A 90 27.69 -8.45 11.50
C LYS A 90 29.07 -8.07 10.98
N GLU A 91 29.81 -7.22 11.70
CA GLU A 91 31.20 -6.86 11.40
C GLU A 91 32.12 -8.09 11.38
N ARG A 92 31.83 -9.11 12.19
CA ARG A 92 32.53 -10.40 12.19
C ARG A 92 32.00 -11.41 11.17
N GLY A 93 31.01 -11.02 10.35
CA GLY A 93 30.42 -11.87 9.32
C GLY A 93 29.49 -12.95 9.85
N LEU A 94 28.97 -12.81 11.08
CA LEU A 94 28.00 -13.76 11.61
C LEU A 94 26.64 -13.60 10.91
N LYS A 95 25.93 -14.72 10.76
CA LYS A 95 24.51 -14.71 10.41
C LYS A 95 23.66 -14.24 11.60
N PRO A 96 22.47 -13.69 11.37
CA PRO A 96 21.54 -13.30 12.44
C PRO A 96 21.26 -14.39 13.49
N SER A 97 21.06 -15.64 13.12
CA SER A 97 20.85 -16.77 14.03
C SER A 97 22.08 -17.06 14.91
N GLN A 98 23.27 -16.98 14.33
CA GLN A 98 24.54 -17.11 15.05
C GLN A 98 24.76 -15.96 16.02
N ALA A 99 24.40 -14.74 15.60
CA ALA A 99 24.43 -13.57 16.47
C ALA A 99 23.44 -13.71 17.64
N LEU A 100 22.22 -14.19 17.40
CA LEU A 100 21.24 -14.48 18.46
C LEU A 100 21.76 -15.56 19.43
N ALA A 101 22.31 -16.65 18.92
CA ALA A 101 22.91 -17.71 19.74
C ALA A 101 24.07 -17.18 20.60
N GLU A 102 24.92 -16.33 20.04
CA GLU A 102 26.01 -15.69 20.80
C GLU A 102 25.47 -14.76 21.89
N LEU A 103 24.44 -13.96 21.58
CA LEU A 103 23.81 -13.06 22.55
C LEU A 103 23.15 -13.84 23.70
N LEU A 104 22.55 -15.01 23.41
CA LEU A 104 21.97 -15.92 24.39
C LEU A 104 23.04 -16.58 25.28
N ALA A 105 24.18 -16.94 24.70
CA ALA A 105 25.28 -17.60 25.40
C ALA A 105 26.15 -16.63 26.22
N THR A 106 26.16 -15.35 25.88
CA THR A 106 27.08 -14.37 26.45
C THR A 106 26.33 -13.38 27.34
N PRO A 107 26.58 -13.39 28.67
CA PRO A 107 25.96 -12.49 29.62
C PRO A 107 26.03 -11.03 29.16
N SER A 108 24.98 -10.26 29.44
CA SER A 108 24.97 -8.84 29.12
C SER A 108 26.14 -8.14 29.80
N THR A 109 26.84 -7.28 29.05
CA THR A 109 27.85 -6.38 29.61
C THR A 109 27.20 -5.22 30.40
N SER A 110 25.88 -5.05 30.30
CA SER A 110 25.10 -4.09 31.08
C SER A 110 24.48 -4.79 32.28
N PRO A 111 24.67 -4.29 33.53
CA PRO A 111 23.98 -4.85 34.70
C PRO A 111 22.47 -4.53 34.69
N ARG A 112 21.98 -3.74 33.72
CA ARG A 112 20.61 -3.22 33.69
C ARG A 112 19.66 -3.99 32.79
N SER A 113 20.16 -4.85 31.92
CA SER A 113 19.32 -5.66 31.02
C SER A 113 19.98 -6.97 30.64
N HIS A 114 19.18 -8.01 30.40
CA HIS A 114 19.63 -9.33 30.00
C HIS A 114 18.64 -9.98 29.03
N ILE A 115 19.09 -10.93 28.21
CA ILE A 115 18.16 -11.78 27.45
C ILE A 115 17.55 -12.79 28.41
N VAL A 116 16.22 -12.94 28.36
CA VAL A 116 15.47 -13.89 29.17
C VAL A 116 15.84 -15.32 28.72
N PRO A 117 16.42 -16.17 29.58
CA PRO A 117 16.78 -17.54 29.21
C PRO A 117 15.57 -18.34 28.73
N GLY A 118 15.74 -19.12 27.68
CA GLY A 118 14.65 -19.94 27.10
C GLY A 118 13.57 -19.15 26.35
N SER A 119 13.71 -17.83 26.20
CA SER A 119 12.73 -17.00 25.48
C SER A 119 12.87 -17.02 23.95
N LEU A 120 13.87 -17.72 23.41
CA LEU A 120 14.06 -17.83 21.97
C LEU A 120 12.87 -18.57 21.35
N THR A 121 12.16 -17.89 20.47
CA THR A 121 11.01 -18.43 19.75
C THR A 121 10.95 -17.84 18.34
N GLN A 122 9.94 -18.25 17.57
CA GLN A 122 9.70 -17.73 16.22
C GLN A 122 8.43 -16.90 16.17
N ALA A 123 8.47 -15.84 15.37
CA ALA A 123 7.29 -15.11 14.93
C ALA A 123 7.17 -15.24 13.41
N GLU A 124 5.94 -15.27 12.92
CA GLU A 124 5.66 -15.32 11.47
C GLU A 124 6.19 -14.08 10.74
N SER A 125 6.38 -12.95 11.43
CA SER A 125 7.04 -11.74 10.92
C SER A 125 7.34 -10.72 12.02
N LEU A 126 7.99 -9.61 11.63
CA LEU A 126 8.20 -8.45 12.51
C LEU A 126 6.92 -7.78 13.00
N ALA A 127 5.80 -7.93 12.30
CA ALA A 127 4.54 -7.32 12.72
C ALA A 127 4.09 -7.81 14.11
N VAL A 128 4.38 -9.08 14.43
CA VAL A 128 4.10 -9.67 15.75
C VAL A 128 4.91 -8.98 16.85
N LEU A 129 6.19 -8.67 16.59
CA LEU A 129 7.05 -7.99 17.56
C LEU A 129 6.65 -6.52 17.74
N ASP A 130 6.12 -5.86 16.71
CA ASP A 130 5.56 -4.51 16.83
C ASP A 130 4.41 -4.48 17.85
N GLU A 131 3.47 -5.44 17.77
CA GLU A 131 2.36 -5.56 18.72
C GLU A 131 2.85 -5.85 20.14
N LEU A 132 3.74 -6.83 20.30
CA LEU A 132 4.34 -7.17 21.60
C LEU A 132 5.06 -5.97 22.24
N THR A 133 5.59 -5.06 21.41
CA THR A 133 6.28 -3.87 21.89
C THR A 133 5.38 -2.66 22.08
N GLY A 134 4.12 -2.72 21.65
CA GLY A 134 3.22 -1.57 21.62
C GLY A 134 3.73 -0.43 20.75
N ARG A 135 4.73 -0.67 19.89
CA ARG A 135 5.23 0.34 18.95
C ARG A 135 4.15 0.59 17.91
N LYS A 136 3.59 1.80 17.90
CA LYS A 136 2.88 2.29 16.72
C LYS A 136 3.94 2.67 15.68
N TRP A 137 3.93 2.01 14.52
CA TRP A 137 4.96 2.13 13.47
C TRP A 137 5.00 3.49 12.75
N HIS A 138 4.25 4.49 13.21
CA HIS A 138 4.29 5.81 12.57
C HIS A 138 5.63 6.48 12.89
N ARG A 139 6.64 6.25 12.04
CA ARG A 139 7.57 7.34 11.74
C ARG A 139 6.68 8.48 11.31
N ASP A 140 6.66 9.53 12.13
CA ASP A 140 5.81 10.73 12.05
C ASP A 140 6.06 11.59 10.80
N THR A 141 6.59 10.98 9.74
CA THR A 141 6.87 11.55 8.44
C THR A 141 6.13 10.69 7.41
N THR A 142 4.86 11.00 7.17
CA THR A 142 4.14 10.52 5.98
C THR A 142 4.99 10.80 4.75
N LYS A 143 5.22 9.79 3.91
CA LYS A 143 5.78 10.03 2.59
C LYS A 143 4.80 10.90 1.82
N ARG A 144 5.30 11.88 1.06
CA ARG A 144 4.52 12.60 0.03
C ARG A 144 4.27 11.67 -1.15
N GLY A 145 3.42 10.67 -0.92
CA GLY A 145 3.12 9.58 -1.84
C GLY A 145 1.67 9.58 -2.32
N SER A 146 0.81 10.49 -1.85
CA SER A 146 -0.60 10.50 -2.21
C SER A 146 -0.81 10.91 -3.66
N THR A 147 -0.13 11.98 -4.11
CA THR A 147 -0.16 12.37 -5.53
C THR A 147 0.42 11.27 -6.42
N ALA A 148 1.54 10.66 -6.01
CA ALA A 148 2.16 9.58 -6.76
C ALA A 148 1.26 8.34 -6.83
N ALA A 149 0.58 7.97 -5.76
CA ALA A 149 -0.34 6.83 -5.76
C ALA A 149 -1.51 7.02 -6.74
N ILE A 150 -2.19 8.18 -6.72
CA ILE A 150 -3.33 8.40 -7.63
C ILE A 150 -2.88 8.56 -9.09
N PHE A 151 -1.74 9.20 -9.36
CA PHE A 151 -1.19 9.17 -10.73
C PHE A 151 -0.77 7.77 -11.16
N GLY A 152 -0.22 6.97 -10.25
CA GLY A 152 0.12 5.58 -10.53
C GLY A 152 -1.10 4.74 -10.89
N LEU A 153 -2.20 4.94 -10.16
CA LEU A 153 -3.49 4.33 -10.46
C LEU A 153 -3.94 4.68 -11.88
N ALA A 154 -3.99 5.97 -12.21
CA ALA A 154 -4.42 6.42 -13.54
C ALA A 154 -3.48 5.97 -14.67
N ILE A 155 -2.17 5.89 -14.42
CA ILE A 155 -1.19 5.34 -15.38
C ILE A 155 -1.41 3.86 -15.61
N GLY A 156 -1.61 3.11 -14.52
CA GLY A 156 -1.88 1.67 -14.57
C GLY A 156 -3.14 1.37 -15.36
N ASP A 157 -4.24 2.03 -15.01
CA ASP A 157 -5.51 2.01 -15.74
C ASP A 157 -5.28 2.32 -17.24
N ALA A 158 -4.69 3.48 -17.57
CA ALA A 158 -4.49 3.86 -18.97
C ALA A 158 -3.60 2.88 -19.77
N LEU A 159 -2.65 2.22 -19.13
CA LEU A 159 -1.85 1.14 -19.73
C LEU A 159 -2.66 -0.14 -19.93
N GLY A 160 -3.48 -0.50 -18.95
CA GLY A 160 -4.25 -1.74 -18.92
C GLY A 160 -5.54 -1.71 -19.75
N TYR A 161 -6.11 -0.53 -19.97
CA TYR A 161 -7.37 -0.38 -20.67
C TYR A 161 -7.35 -0.93 -22.12
N PRO A 162 -6.33 -0.68 -22.96
CA PRO A 162 -6.29 -1.28 -24.29
C PRO A 162 -5.82 -2.75 -24.31
N THR A 163 -5.34 -3.27 -23.19
CA THR A 163 -4.86 -4.66 -23.05
C THR A 163 -5.90 -5.58 -22.43
N GLU A 164 -6.93 -5.03 -21.79
CA GLU A 164 -8.05 -5.76 -21.22
C GLU A 164 -8.67 -6.72 -22.24
N PHE A 165 -9.04 -7.93 -21.79
CA PHE A 165 -9.60 -9.01 -22.62
C PHE A 165 -8.67 -9.60 -23.71
N LEU A 166 -7.39 -9.23 -23.76
CA LEU A 166 -6.41 -9.85 -24.65
C LEU A 166 -5.68 -11.00 -23.95
N ASP A 167 -5.58 -12.15 -24.61
CA ASP A 167 -4.68 -13.21 -24.18
C ASP A 167 -3.20 -12.83 -24.38
N ILE A 168 -2.29 -13.54 -23.70
CA ILE A 168 -0.84 -13.29 -23.78
C ILE A 168 -0.32 -13.38 -25.22
N ALA A 169 -0.85 -14.28 -26.04
CA ALA A 169 -0.39 -14.42 -27.43
C ALA A 169 -0.71 -13.16 -28.26
N ARG A 170 -1.90 -12.59 -28.08
CA ARG A 170 -2.31 -11.32 -28.71
C ARG A 170 -1.52 -10.14 -28.16
N LEU A 171 -1.29 -10.09 -26.86
CA LEU A 171 -0.46 -9.05 -26.24
C LEU A 171 0.97 -9.08 -26.79
N THR A 172 1.60 -10.25 -26.84
CA THR A 172 2.93 -10.42 -27.43
C THR A 172 2.94 -10.09 -28.91
N GLY A 173 1.92 -10.49 -29.67
CA GLY A 173 1.83 -10.16 -31.09
C GLY A 173 1.69 -8.66 -31.36
N ARG A 174 0.98 -7.93 -30.50
CA ARG A 174 0.70 -6.48 -30.68
C ARG A 174 1.77 -5.57 -30.09
N TYR A 175 2.28 -5.90 -28.91
CA TYR A 175 3.15 -5.04 -28.12
C TYR A 175 4.56 -5.63 -27.91
N GLY A 176 4.80 -6.86 -28.35
CA GLY A 176 6.08 -7.54 -28.17
C GLY A 176 6.29 -8.01 -26.73
N SER A 177 6.98 -7.21 -25.93
CA SER A 177 7.31 -7.53 -24.54
C SER A 177 6.69 -6.52 -23.59
N TRP A 178 6.18 -7.00 -22.46
CA TRP A 178 5.71 -6.15 -21.37
C TRP A 178 6.79 -5.15 -20.90
N ARG A 179 8.07 -5.51 -21.00
CA ARG A 179 9.19 -4.65 -20.60
C ARG A 179 9.27 -3.35 -21.40
N GLN A 180 8.69 -3.37 -22.61
CA GLN A 180 8.68 -2.25 -23.56
C GLN A 180 7.29 -1.63 -23.72
N LEU A 181 6.28 -2.05 -22.94
CA LEU A 181 4.93 -1.50 -23.04
C LEU A 181 4.93 0.01 -22.74
N GLU A 182 4.53 0.83 -23.71
CA GLU A 182 4.47 2.29 -23.56
C GLU A 182 3.05 2.75 -23.23
N LEU A 183 2.96 3.89 -22.53
CA LEU A 183 1.68 4.53 -22.25
C LEU A 183 0.98 4.90 -23.58
N PRO A 184 -0.25 4.43 -23.84
CA PRO A 184 -0.95 4.65 -25.10
C PRO A 184 -1.46 6.09 -25.19
N VAL A 185 -0.68 6.97 -25.82
CA VAL A 185 -1.06 8.38 -26.00
C VAL A 185 -1.63 8.61 -27.39
N HIS A 186 -2.88 9.07 -27.46
CA HIS A 186 -3.57 9.45 -28.70
C HIS A 186 -3.94 10.93 -28.65
N SER A 187 -3.53 11.70 -29.66
CA SER A 187 -3.76 13.16 -29.70
C SER A 187 -3.27 13.89 -28.43
N GLY A 188 -2.18 13.42 -27.84
CA GLY A 188 -1.59 13.97 -26.61
C GLY A 188 -2.24 13.51 -25.31
N VAL A 189 -3.23 12.62 -25.36
CA VAL A 189 -3.97 12.13 -24.18
C VAL A 189 -3.83 10.61 -24.04
N ALA A 190 -3.46 10.15 -22.85
CA ALA A 190 -3.58 8.77 -22.41
C ALA A 190 -4.95 8.58 -21.74
N ARG A 191 -5.80 7.77 -22.38
CA ARG A 191 -7.20 7.57 -21.99
C ARG A 191 -7.31 6.55 -20.86
N VAL A 192 -8.11 6.88 -19.85
CA VAL A 192 -8.38 6.02 -18.66
C VAL A 192 -9.75 5.32 -18.76
N SER A 193 -10.03 4.29 -17.95
CA SER A 193 -11.29 3.54 -17.87
C SER A 193 -12.17 4.02 -16.70
N ASP A 194 -13.18 3.23 -16.32
CA ASP A 194 -14.03 3.52 -15.17
C ASP A 194 -13.28 3.46 -13.83
N ASP A 195 -12.15 2.74 -13.75
CA ASP A 195 -11.26 2.69 -12.59
C ASP A 195 -10.86 4.08 -12.09
N THR A 196 -10.26 4.89 -12.96
CA THR A 196 -9.87 6.26 -12.62
C THR A 196 -11.10 7.14 -12.41
N GLN A 197 -12.16 6.98 -13.19
CA GLN A 197 -13.36 7.81 -13.07
C GLN A 197 -14.07 7.61 -11.73
N MET A 198 -14.24 6.36 -11.30
CA MET A 198 -14.82 6.02 -10.00
C MET A 198 -13.86 6.38 -8.85
N THR A 199 -12.55 6.27 -9.06
CA THR A 199 -11.55 6.78 -8.09
C THR A 199 -11.73 8.28 -7.86
N LEU A 200 -11.89 9.06 -8.93
CA LEU A 200 -12.17 10.51 -8.82
C LEU A 200 -13.48 10.77 -8.07
N ALA A 201 -14.52 9.99 -8.32
CA ALA A 201 -15.78 10.10 -7.58
C ALA A 201 -15.60 9.86 -6.07
N VAL A 202 -14.77 8.88 -5.67
CA VAL A 202 -14.42 8.64 -4.26
C VAL A 202 -13.61 9.80 -3.68
N ILE A 203 -12.60 10.31 -4.40
CA ILE A 203 -11.80 11.47 -3.96
C ILE A 203 -12.71 12.68 -3.70
N GLU A 204 -13.61 12.97 -4.63
CA GLU A 204 -14.53 14.10 -4.53
C GLU A 204 -15.54 13.92 -3.38
N ALA A 205 -16.04 12.70 -3.14
CA ALA A 205 -16.93 12.42 -2.00
C ALA A 205 -16.23 12.58 -0.65
N LEU A 206 -14.97 12.14 -0.54
CA LEU A 206 -14.16 12.37 0.66
C LEU A 206 -13.96 13.87 0.90
N ALA A 207 -13.60 14.60 -0.16
CA ALA A 207 -13.40 16.05 -0.08
C ALA A 207 -14.68 16.80 0.34
N ASP A 208 -15.85 16.41 -0.18
CA ASP A 208 -17.15 17.00 0.18
C ASP A 208 -17.43 16.91 1.68
N VAL A 209 -17.00 15.81 2.33
CA VAL A 209 -17.24 15.58 3.76
C VAL A 209 -16.15 16.24 4.62
N THR A 210 -14.89 16.21 4.18
CA THR A 210 -13.75 16.60 5.03
C THR A 210 -13.29 18.06 4.90
N ASP A 211 -14.02 18.95 4.19
CA ASP A 211 -13.69 20.40 4.11
C ASP A 211 -13.57 21.07 5.49
N HIS A 212 -14.21 20.49 6.52
CA HIS A 212 -14.17 20.98 7.91
C HIS A 212 -13.33 20.12 8.86
N GLY A 213 -12.54 19.18 8.30
CA GLY A 213 -11.68 18.25 9.03
C GLY A 213 -12.22 16.82 9.06
N VAL A 214 -11.33 15.84 9.19
CA VAL A 214 -11.66 14.40 9.12
C VAL A 214 -12.59 13.90 10.23
N SER A 215 -12.82 14.67 11.29
CA SER A 215 -13.77 14.32 12.36
C SER A 215 -15.23 14.33 11.89
N SER A 216 -15.54 14.98 10.76
CA SER A 216 -16.87 14.92 10.13
C SER A 216 -17.12 13.61 9.39
N LEU A 217 -16.10 12.80 9.13
CA LEU A 217 -16.22 11.57 8.36
C LEU A 217 -16.85 10.47 9.22
N THR A 218 -18.10 10.16 8.92
CA THR A 218 -18.91 9.10 9.51
C THR A 218 -19.71 8.43 8.40
N ALA A 219 -20.30 7.26 8.67
CA ALA A 219 -21.17 6.59 7.71
C ALA A 219 -22.31 7.50 7.21
N ALA A 220 -22.93 8.26 8.12
CA ALA A 220 -24.04 9.15 7.83
C ALA A 220 -23.68 10.35 6.93
N THR A 221 -22.41 10.77 6.94
CA THR A 221 -21.95 11.90 6.13
C THR A 221 -21.35 11.44 4.80
N ILE A 222 -20.63 10.32 4.78
CA ILE A 222 -19.96 9.83 3.55
C ILE A 222 -20.89 9.09 2.60
N GLU A 223 -21.89 8.35 3.10
CA GLU A 223 -22.84 7.64 2.24
C GLU A 223 -23.56 8.57 1.25
N PRO A 224 -24.19 9.69 1.66
CA PRO A 224 -24.88 10.55 0.73
C PRO A 224 -23.92 11.24 -0.26
N ALA A 225 -22.68 11.54 0.17
CA ALA A 225 -21.65 12.11 -0.71
C ALA A 225 -21.20 11.10 -1.78
N LEU A 226 -20.87 9.87 -1.38
CA LEU A 226 -20.52 8.79 -2.31
C LEU A 226 -21.66 8.50 -3.27
N ARG A 227 -22.89 8.39 -2.77
CA ARG A 227 -24.11 8.23 -3.59
C ARG A 227 -24.20 9.32 -4.64
N ALA A 228 -24.09 10.59 -4.24
CA ALA A 228 -24.17 11.72 -5.18
C ALA A 228 -23.09 11.64 -6.26
N ARG A 229 -21.84 11.33 -5.89
CA ARG A 229 -20.72 11.22 -6.83
C ARG A 229 -20.83 10.02 -7.76
N PHE A 230 -21.31 8.88 -7.28
CA PHE A 230 -21.54 7.69 -8.11
C PHE A 230 -22.70 7.88 -9.09
N VAL A 231 -23.78 8.56 -8.68
CA VAL A 231 -24.89 8.92 -9.60
C VAL A 231 -24.44 9.97 -10.62
N ALA A 232 -23.60 10.95 -10.22
CA ALA A 232 -23.03 11.91 -11.15
C ALA A 232 -22.12 11.23 -12.19
N TRP A 233 -21.29 10.26 -11.76
CA TRP A 233 -20.50 9.42 -12.66
C TRP A 233 -21.40 8.62 -13.62
N LEU A 234 -22.45 7.97 -13.12
CA LEU A 234 -23.39 7.19 -13.95
C LEU A 234 -23.98 8.02 -15.09
N ARG A 235 -24.30 9.30 -14.83
CA ARG A 235 -24.88 10.24 -15.81
C ARG A 235 -23.84 10.90 -16.71
N SER A 236 -22.55 10.74 -16.42
CA SER A 236 -21.49 11.38 -17.17
C SER A 236 -21.46 10.85 -18.61
N PRO A 237 -21.32 11.70 -19.64
CA PRO A 237 -21.07 11.22 -21.00
C PRO A 237 -19.74 10.49 -21.12
N ASP A 238 -18.82 10.70 -20.17
CA ASP A 238 -17.53 10.01 -20.13
C ASP A 238 -17.63 8.58 -19.58
N ASN A 239 -18.79 8.18 -19.02
CA ASN A 239 -19.04 6.81 -18.59
C ASN A 239 -19.32 5.89 -19.79
N ASP A 240 -18.31 5.72 -20.64
CA ASP A 240 -18.38 5.05 -21.93
C ASP A 240 -17.34 3.92 -22.09
N ARG A 241 -16.75 3.46 -20.98
CA ARG A 241 -15.48 2.71 -20.97
C ARG A 241 -15.58 1.46 -20.08
N ALA A 242 -16.35 0.50 -20.58
CA ALA A 242 -16.51 -0.86 -20.05
C ALA A 242 -16.90 -1.03 -18.56
N PRO A 243 -17.67 -0.13 -17.91
CA PRO A 243 -18.03 -0.30 -16.50
C PRO A 243 -18.77 -1.62 -16.24
N GLY A 244 -18.39 -2.29 -15.16
CA GLY A 244 -19.04 -3.52 -14.73
C GLY A 244 -20.54 -3.35 -14.47
N ARG A 245 -21.34 -4.34 -14.90
CA ARG A 245 -22.81 -4.30 -14.78
C ARG A 245 -23.30 -4.10 -13.34
N THR A 246 -22.60 -4.71 -12.37
CA THR A 246 -22.87 -4.51 -10.94
C THR A 246 -22.86 -3.04 -10.55
N CYS A 247 -21.83 -2.27 -10.96
CA CYS A 247 -21.74 -0.85 -10.65
C CYS A 247 -22.88 -0.08 -11.29
N LEU A 248 -23.17 -0.33 -12.56
CA LEU A 248 -24.26 0.35 -13.28
C LEU A 248 -25.62 0.11 -12.63
N ASP A 249 -25.97 -1.15 -12.35
CA ASP A 249 -27.27 -1.52 -11.79
C ASP A 249 -27.47 -0.94 -10.38
N ALA A 250 -26.44 -1.02 -9.54
CA ALA A 250 -26.46 -0.45 -8.19
C ALA A 250 -26.56 1.08 -8.23
N CYS A 251 -25.74 1.76 -9.03
CA CYS A 251 -25.82 3.23 -9.18
C CYS A 251 -27.18 3.68 -9.71
N ALA A 252 -27.78 2.94 -10.64
CA ALA A 252 -29.14 3.24 -11.12
C ALA A 252 -30.20 3.05 -10.03
N ALA A 253 -30.05 2.05 -9.14
CA ALA A 253 -30.92 1.90 -7.99
C ALA A 253 -30.73 3.04 -6.97
N LEU A 254 -29.47 3.43 -6.71
CA LEU A 254 -29.15 4.57 -5.85
C LEU A 254 -29.76 5.88 -6.38
N GLU A 255 -29.72 6.09 -7.70
CA GLU A 255 -30.33 7.23 -8.38
C GLU A 255 -31.86 7.29 -8.17
N ARG A 256 -32.53 6.13 -8.17
CA ARG A 256 -33.97 6.03 -7.88
C ARG A 256 -34.33 6.26 -6.41
N GLY A 257 -33.33 6.52 -5.55
CA GLY A 257 -33.53 6.74 -4.12
C GLY A 257 -33.66 5.46 -3.31
N VAL A 258 -33.29 4.30 -3.88
CA VAL A 258 -33.27 3.02 -3.15
C VAL A 258 -32.20 3.09 -2.05
N PRO A 259 -32.50 2.64 -0.81
CA PRO A 259 -31.49 2.50 0.24
C PRO A 259 -30.30 1.68 -0.25
N TRP A 260 -29.06 2.06 0.10
CA TRP A 260 -27.88 1.43 -0.50
C TRP A 260 -27.80 -0.08 -0.20
N GLN A 261 -28.32 -0.51 0.95
CA GLN A 261 -28.37 -1.92 1.35
C GLN A 261 -29.31 -2.76 0.46
N GLU A 262 -30.22 -2.12 -0.26
CA GLU A 262 -31.13 -2.75 -1.24
C GLU A 262 -30.65 -2.55 -2.67
N ALA A 263 -29.93 -1.45 -2.93
CA ALA A 263 -29.33 -1.17 -4.23
C ALA A 263 -28.12 -2.07 -4.52
N THR A 264 -27.40 -2.49 -3.47
CA THR A 264 -26.17 -3.27 -3.60
C THR A 264 -26.42 -4.69 -4.10
N VAL A 265 -25.48 -5.21 -4.89
CA VAL A 265 -25.55 -6.59 -5.39
C VAL A 265 -24.84 -7.52 -4.40
N MET A 266 -25.63 -8.20 -3.56
CA MET A 266 -25.14 -9.04 -2.45
C MET A 266 -24.19 -10.16 -2.88
N ALA A 267 -24.37 -10.71 -4.07
CA ALA A 267 -23.54 -11.79 -4.59
C ALA A 267 -22.27 -11.29 -5.32
N SER A 268 -22.14 -9.98 -5.55
CA SER A 268 -21.04 -9.44 -6.35
C SER A 268 -19.81 -9.17 -5.50
N LYS A 269 -18.72 -9.86 -5.83
CA LYS A 269 -17.37 -9.60 -5.30
C LYS A 269 -16.38 -9.06 -6.35
N GLY A 270 -16.89 -8.45 -7.42
CA GLY A 270 -16.07 -7.86 -8.49
C GLY A 270 -15.04 -6.82 -8.02
N CYS A 271 -13.95 -6.68 -8.76
CA CYS A 271 -12.87 -5.70 -8.58
C CYS A 271 -13.33 -4.24 -8.50
N GLY A 272 -14.49 -3.91 -9.09
CA GLY A 272 -15.13 -2.60 -8.98
C GLY A 272 -15.35 -2.12 -7.54
N ALA A 273 -15.30 -3.04 -6.57
CA ALA A 273 -15.27 -2.74 -5.16
C ALA A 273 -13.96 -2.05 -4.70
N ASN A 274 -12.79 -2.51 -5.15
CA ASN A 274 -11.49 -2.07 -4.61
C ASN A 274 -10.61 -1.31 -5.60
N MET A 275 -10.86 -1.37 -6.92
CA MET A 275 -10.12 -0.58 -7.92
C MET A 275 -10.13 0.93 -7.62
N ARG A 276 -11.19 1.41 -6.96
CA ARG A 276 -11.44 2.83 -6.62
C ARG A 276 -11.11 3.23 -5.18
N VAL A 277 -10.61 2.32 -4.34
CA VAL A 277 -10.54 2.53 -2.88
C VAL A 277 -9.25 3.20 -2.40
N ALA A 278 -8.21 3.27 -3.24
CA ALA A 278 -6.91 3.86 -2.88
C ALA A 278 -6.99 5.23 -2.17
N PRO A 279 -7.87 6.18 -2.58
CA PRO A 279 -8.04 7.47 -1.89
C PRO A 279 -8.30 7.36 -0.37
N VAL A 280 -9.03 6.32 0.07
CA VAL A 280 -9.36 6.10 1.49
C VAL A 280 -8.10 5.79 2.30
N GLY A 281 -7.12 5.11 1.71
CA GLY A 281 -5.82 4.85 2.33
C GLY A 281 -4.86 6.06 2.36
N LEU A 282 -5.13 7.07 1.52
CA LEU A 282 -4.26 8.24 1.33
C LEU A 282 -4.71 9.48 2.10
N LEU A 283 -5.99 9.56 2.48
CA LEU A 283 -6.54 10.70 3.21
C LEU A 283 -5.87 10.80 4.61
N PRO A 284 -5.10 11.87 4.90
CA PRO A 284 -4.39 12.00 6.16
C PRO A 284 -5.35 12.19 7.34
N GLY A 285 -4.99 11.64 8.50
CA GLY A 285 -5.70 11.88 9.76
C GLY A 285 -6.87 10.94 10.05
N LEU A 286 -7.21 10.01 9.15
CA LEU A 286 -8.23 8.99 9.44
C LEU A 286 -7.82 8.07 10.59
N THR A 287 -8.77 7.77 11.46
CA THR A 287 -8.60 6.64 12.39
C THR A 287 -8.62 5.31 11.63
N ALA A 288 -8.14 4.24 12.28
CA ALA A 288 -8.21 2.90 11.69
C ALA A 288 -9.65 2.50 11.36
N GLU A 289 -10.60 2.83 12.26
CA GLU A 289 -12.02 2.56 12.07
C GLU A 289 -12.62 3.39 10.93
N GLN A 290 -12.31 4.68 10.82
CA GLN A 290 -12.78 5.51 9.71
C GLN A 290 -12.28 5.00 8.36
N ARG A 291 -11.00 4.60 8.28
CA ARG A 291 -10.43 4.03 7.06
C ARG A 291 -11.10 2.71 6.68
N ALA A 292 -11.21 1.77 7.62
CA ALA A 292 -11.84 0.47 7.39
C ALA A 292 -13.32 0.61 7.03
N GLY A 293 -14.08 1.35 7.84
CA GLY A 293 -15.51 1.59 7.62
C GLY A 293 -15.81 2.31 6.31
N THR A 294 -15.02 3.33 5.93
CA THR A 294 -15.21 4.03 4.64
C THR A 294 -14.87 3.13 3.45
N ALA A 295 -13.78 2.35 3.55
CA ALA A 295 -13.34 1.43 2.49
C ALA A 295 -14.39 0.33 2.24
N GLN A 296 -14.97 -0.21 3.31
CA GLN A 296 -16.05 -1.19 3.23
C GLN A 296 -17.36 -0.56 2.73
N LEU A 297 -17.76 0.60 3.26
CA LEU A 297 -19.01 1.26 2.85
C LEU A 297 -19.00 1.67 1.38
N GLN A 298 -17.91 2.25 0.87
CA GLN A 298 -17.85 2.63 -0.55
C GLN A 298 -17.94 1.41 -1.47
N ALA A 299 -17.44 0.24 -1.05
CA ALA A 299 -17.60 -1.01 -1.78
C ALA A 299 -19.06 -1.47 -1.70
N ALA A 300 -19.63 -1.46 -0.49
CA ALA A 300 -20.97 -1.92 -0.17
C ALA A 300 -22.07 -1.15 -0.93
N LEU A 301 -21.82 0.09 -1.38
CA LEU A 301 -22.76 0.82 -2.25
C LEU A 301 -23.07 0.09 -3.57
N THR A 302 -22.15 -0.75 -4.08
CA THR A 302 -22.36 -1.51 -5.32
C THR A 302 -22.12 -3.02 -5.18
N HIS A 303 -21.17 -3.41 -4.34
CA HIS A 303 -20.73 -4.79 -4.11
C HIS A 303 -20.98 -5.20 -2.65
N GLY A 304 -22.07 -5.92 -2.41
CA GLY A 304 -22.51 -6.30 -1.07
C GLY A 304 -21.86 -7.57 -0.52
N HIS A 305 -21.04 -8.27 -1.32
CA HIS A 305 -20.39 -9.51 -0.90
C HIS A 305 -19.30 -9.23 0.14
N PRO A 306 -19.18 -10.03 1.23
CA PRO A 306 -18.23 -9.75 2.31
C PRO A 306 -16.77 -9.71 1.83
N THR A 307 -16.40 -10.53 0.84
CA THR A 307 -15.06 -10.52 0.23
C THR A 307 -14.73 -9.20 -0.47
N ALA A 308 -15.70 -8.57 -1.15
CA ALA A 308 -15.47 -7.25 -1.73
C ALA A 308 -15.20 -6.21 -0.63
N LEU A 309 -15.91 -6.28 0.49
CA LEU A 309 -15.71 -5.37 1.62
C LEU A 309 -14.30 -5.55 2.23
N ALA A 310 -13.94 -6.80 2.54
CA ALA A 310 -12.65 -7.15 3.14
C ALA A 310 -11.47 -6.80 2.21
N ALA A 311 -11.58 -7.11 0.91
CA ALA A 311 -10.57 -6.75 -0.07
C ALA A 311 -10.41 -5.23 -0.21
N SER A 312 -11.51 -4.45 -0.21
CA SER A 312 -11.44 -2.98 -0.25
C SER A 312 -10.79 -2.39 0.99
N ASP A 313 -11.10 -2.90 2.18
CA ASP A 313 -10.44 -2.52 3.42
C ASP A 313 -8.94 -2.82 3.36
N LEU A 314 -8.58 -4.04 2.96
CA LEU A 314 -7.19 -4.46 2.89
C LEU A 314 -6.38 -3.68 1.84
N THR A 315 -6.98 -3.35 0.69
CA THR A 315 -6.37 -2.48 -0.33
C THR A 315 -6.09 -1.08 0.25
N ALA A 316 -7.08 -0.46 0.91
CA ALA A 316 -6.90 0.84 1.54
C ALA A 316 -5.84 0.80 2.65
N HIS A 317 -5.79 -0.30 3.41
CA HIS A 317 -4.77 -0.52 4.43
C HIS A 317 -3.37 -0.69 3.83
N ALA A 318 -3.23 -1.40 2.70
CA ALA A 318 -1.96 -1.56 1.99
C ALA A 318 -1.39 -0.22 1.51
N VAL A 319 -2.23 0.60 0.88
CA VAL A 319 -1.86 1.95 0.44
C VAL A 319 -1.45 2.82 1.63
N TRP A 320 -2.21 2.78 2.73
CA TRP A 320 -1.89 3.49 3.95
C TRP A 320 -0.55 3.03 4.57
N LEU A 321 -0.28 1.72 4.63
CA LEU A 321 0.98 1.18 5.14
C LEU A 321 2.17 1.72 4.34
N LEU A 322 2.09 1.71 3.01
CA LEU A 322 3.17 2.17 2.13
C LEU A 322 3.46 3.66 2.28
N THR A 323 2.43 4.51 2.41
CA THR A 323 2.62 5.94 2.70
C THR A 323 3.16 6.23 4.10
N HIS A 324 2.99 5.29 5.03
CA HIS A 324 3.52 5.35 6.40
C HIS A 324 4.83 4.58 6.57
N ASN A 325 5.64 4.53 5.50
CA ASN A 325 6.98 3.92 5.49
C ASN A 325 7.00 2.42 5.84
N CYS A 326 5.95 1.67 5.50
CA CYS A 326 6.07 0.22 5.43
C CYS A 326 7.08 -0.14 4.35
N HIS A 327 8.10 -0.92 4.71
CA HIS A 327 9.01 -1.46 3.71
C HIS A 327 8.24 -2.50 2.86
N PRO A 328 8.43 -2.57 1.53
CA PRO A 328 7.71 -3.51 0.68
C PRO A 328 7.82 -4.97 1.13
N SER A 329 8.99 -5.39 1.63
CA SER A 329 9.16 -6.75 2.18
C SER A 329 8.24 -7.03 3.38
N GLU A 330 7.89 -6.02 4.18
CA GLU A 330 7.02 -6.17 5.35
C GLU A 330 5.53 -6.09 5.01
N LEU A 331 5.17 -5.75 3.76
CA LEU A 331 3.79 -5.47 3.38
C LEU A 331 2.90 -6.70 3.56
N LEU A 332 3.22 -7.82 2.91
CA LEU A 332 2.38 -9.03 2.99
C LEU A 332 2.17 -9.55 4.42
N PRO A 333 3.22 -9.67 5.26
CA PRO A 333 3.00 -10.11 6.64
C PRO A 333 2.15 -9.15 7.46
N ARG A 334 2.29 -7.83 7.24
CA ARG A 334 1.46 -6.82 7.92
C ARG A 334 0.01 -6.89 7.46
N LEU A 335 -0.23 -7.10 6.16
CA LEU A 335 -1.58 -7.30 5.61
C LEU A 335 -2.24 -8.56 6.17
N ARG A 336 -1.51 -9.67 6.27
CA ARG A 336 -2.00 -10.90 6.91
C ARG A 336 -2.35 -10.68 8.38
N HIS A 337 -1.47 -10.02 9.12
CA HIS A 337 -1.71 -9.71 10.52
C HIS A 337 -2.96 -8.83 10.69
N TYR A 338 -3.08 -7.77 9.89
CA TYR A 338 -4.27 -6.92 9.87
C TYR A 338 -5.54 -7.73 9.57
N GLY A 339 -5.56 -8.52 8.50
CA GLY A 339 -6.74 -9.31 8.13
C GLY A 339 -7.13 -10.33 9.20
N ARG A 340 -6.17 -10.98 9.88
CA ARG A 340 -6.45 -11.87 11.02
C ARG A 340 -7.04 -11.11 12.21
N SER A 341 -6.54 -9.92 12.51
CA SER A 341 -7.05 -9.07 13.59
C SER A 341 -8.46 -8.51 13.29
N ALA A 342 -8.73 -8.21 12.02
CA ALA A 342 -10.01 -7.69 11.55
C ALA A 342 -11.03 -8.79 11.24
N ARG A 343 -10.61 -10.07 11.22
CA ARG A 343 -11.37 -11.23 10.74
C ARG A 343 -12.80 -11.31 11.26
N ARG A 344 -13.04 -10.94 12.52
CA ARG A 344 -14.37 -11.00 13.16
C ARG A 344 -14.99 -9.63 13.42
N THR A 345 -14.35 -8.55 12.98
CA THR A 345 -14.77 -7.18 13.24
C THR A 345 -15.70 -6.72 12.12
N TYR A 346 -17.01 -6.70 12.41
CA TYR A 346 -18.01 -6.12 11.53
C TYR A 346 -18.27 -4.66 11.94
N HIS A 347 -18.08 -3.73 11.00
CA HIS A 347 -18.30 -2.30 11.23
C HIS A 347 -19.79 -1.95 11.14
N GLY A 348 -20.57 -2.34 12.16
CA GLY A 348 -22.03 -2.16 12.20
C GLY A 348 -22.49 -0.71 12.01
N ASP A 349 -21.76 0.26 12.56
CA ASP A 349 -22.06 1.68 12.40
C ASP A 349 -21.89 2.18 10.95
N TRP A 350 -21.14 1.44 10.13
CA TRP A 350 -20.87 1.75 8.73
C TRP A 350 -21.73 0.93 7.78
N LEU A 351 -21.91 -0.37 8.07
CA LEU A 351 -22.56 -1.32 7.18
C LEU A 351 -24.03 -1.59 7.54
N GLY A 352 -24.49 -1.12 8.69
CA GLY A 352 -25.87 -1.31 9.14
C GLY A 352 -26.29 -2.78 9.15
N ASP A 353 -27.46 -3.06 8.57
CA ASP A 353 -28.10 -4.38 8.51
C ASP A 353 -27.65 -5.26 7.33
N LEU A 354 -26.55 -4.91 6.64
CA LEU A 354 -26.09 -5.64 5.45
C LEU A 354 -25.89 -7.15 5.70
N ALA A 355 -25.25 -7.52 6.81
CA ALA A 355 -25.05 -8.92 7.17
C ALA A 355 -26.38 -9.67 7.38
N GLN A 356 -27.38 -9.02 7.97
CA GLN A 356 -28.72 -9.60 8.14
C GLN A 356 -29.40 -9.80 6.78
N ARG A 357 -29.29 -8.82 5.88
CA ARG A 357 -29.83 -8.90 4.50
C ARG A 357 -29.15 -9.98 3.66
N ALA A 358 -27.88 -10.28 3.95
CA ALA A 358 -27.18 -11.42 3.37
C ALA A 358 -27.68 -12.79 3.86
N GLY A 359 -28.56 -12.82 4.87
CA GLY A 359 -28.99 -14.06 5.52
C GLY A 359 -27.89 -14.71 6.35
N ALA A 360 -26.87 -13.94 6.77
CA ALA A 360 -25.79 -14.47 7.59
C ALA A 360 -26.29 -14.81 9.01
N ALA A 361 -25.68 -15.83 9.63
CA ALA A 361 -26.02 -16.25 10.99
C ALA A 361 -25.76 -15.13 12.01
N ASP A 362 -24.64 -14.42 11.86
CA ASP A 362 -24.31 -13.22 12.62
C ASP A 362 -23.34 -12.32 11.81
N PRO A 363 -23.20 -11.03 12.16
CA PRO A 363 -22.34 -10.11 11.42
C PRO A 363 -20.85 -10.48 11.44
N ALA A 364 -20.35 -11.11 12.51
CA ALA A 364 -18.96 -11.54 12.59
C ALA A 364 -18.68 -12.74 11.66
N ALA A 365 -19.63 -13.65 11.49
CA ALA A 365 -19.55 -14.75 10.53
C ALA A 365 -19.59 -14.24 9.08
N PHE A 366 -20.44 -13.25 8.80
CA PHE A 366 -20.51 -12.59 7.49
C PHE A 366 -19.15 -12.02 7.06
N ILE A 367 -18.55 -11.16 7.90
CA ILE A 367 -17.27 -10.53 7.54
C ILE A 367 -16.09 -11.51 7.58
N ALA A 368 -16.15 -12.54 8.44
CA ALA A 368 -15.12 -13.57 8.49
C ALA A 368 -14.99 -14.35 7.18
N HIS A 369 -16.10 -14.62 6.48
CA HIS A 369 -16.06 -15.22 5.14
C HIS A 369 -15.23 -14.36 4.17
N GLY A 370 -15.50 -13.06 4.13
CA GLY A 370 -14.75 -12.14 3.27
C GLY A 370 -13.26 -12.13 3.59
N TRP A 371 -12.92 -12.02 4.88
CA TRP A 371 -11.53 -12.04 5.33
C TRP A 371 -10.83 -13.37 5.04
N ASP A 372 -11.51 -14.51 5.17
CA ASP A 372 -10.93 -15.82 4.86
C ASP A 372 -10.54 -15.95 3.38
N GLU A 373 -11.42 -15.54 2.45
CA GLU A 373 -11.11 -15.54 1.02
C GLU A 373 -9.97 -14.56 0.70
N THR A 374 -9.98 -13.37 1.33
CA THR A 374 -8.96 -12.35 1.12
C THR A 374 -7.59 -12.80 1.65
N LEU A 375 -7.55 -13.46 2.82
CA LEU A 375 -6.32 -14.02 3.39
C LEU A 375 -5.77 -15.18 2.54
N ALA A 376 -6.64 -16.04 1.99
CA ALA A 376 -6.23 -17.09 1.08
C ALA A 376 -5.60 -16.52 -0.22
N ALA A 377 -6.10 -15.39 -0.71
CA ALA A 377 -5.49 -14.68 -1.83
C ALA A 377 -4.07 -14.18 -1.48
N LEU A 378 -3.85 -13.62 -0.28
CA LEU A 378 -2.50 -13.26 0.19
C LEU A 378 -1.56 -14.47 0.30
N ASP A 379 -2.10 -15.63 0.69
CA ASP A 379 -1.33 -16.87 0.77
C ASP A 379 -0.85 -17.33 -0.61
N THR A 380 -1.69 -17.14 -1.63
CA THR A 380 -1.34 -17.39 -3.03
C THR A 380 -0.22 -16.45 -3.49
N VAL A 381 -0.27 -15.15 -3.16
CA VAL A 381 0.81 -14.19 -3.47
C VAL A 381 2.13 -14.61 -2.82
N SER A 382 2.08 -14.99 -1.55
CA SER A 382 3.29 -15.41 -0.82
C SER A 382 3.91 -16.66 -1.42
N ALA A 383 3.11 -17.67 -1.77
CA ALA A 383 3.60 -18.88 -2.42
C ALA A 383 4.20 -18.58 -3.80
N ALA A 384 3.64 -17.63 -4.54
CA ALA A 384 4.19 -17.17 -5.82
C ALA A 384 5.54 -16.45 -5.65
N LEU A 385 5.70 -15.63 -4.61
CA LEU A 385 6.95 -14.91 -4.33
C LEU A 385 8.08 -15.80 -3.81
N ASP A 386 7.79 -16.99 -3.30
CA ASP A 386 8.83 -17.97 -2.93
C ASP A 386 9.59 -18.50 -4.15
N ARG A 387 8.97 -18.44 -5.34
CA ARG A 387 9.56 -18.85 -6.61
C ARG A 387 9.17 -17.83 -7.70
N PRO A 388 9.70 -16.61 -7.64
CA PRO A 388 9.24 -15.53 -8.49
C PRO A 388 9.57 -15.84 -9.96
N ASP A 389 8.55 -15.75 -10.81
CA ASP A 389 8.70 -15.81 -12.26
C ASP A 389 8.09 -14.54 -12.86
N PRO A 390 8.93 -13.52 -13.15
CA PRO A 390 8.45 -12.26 -13.69
C PRO A 390 8.03 -12.32 -15.15
N GLU A 391 8.36 -13.38 -15.88
CA GLU A 391 7.98 -13.52 -17.29
C GLU A 391 6.66 -14.25 -17.47
N ARG A 392 6.21 -14.98 -16.45
CA ARG A 392 4.89 -15.62 -16.44
C ARG A 392 3.78 -14.59 -16.32
N ASP A 393 2.63 -14.90 -16.93
CA ASP A 393 1.42 -14.10 -16.76
C ASP A 393 0.99 -14.11 -15.28
N PRO A 394 0.96 -12.95 -14.60
CA PRO A 394 0.54 -12.90 -13.20
C PRO A 394 -0.88 -13.46 -13.01
N CYS A 395 -1.75 -13.38 -14.04
CA CYS A 395 -3.10 -13.93 -13.95
C CYS A 395 -3.15 -15.46 -13.83
N GLU A 396 -2.17 -16.16 -14.40
CA GLU A 396 -2.03 -17.62 -14.24
C GLU A 396 -1.37 -18.03 -12.92
N VAL A 397 -0.77 -17.08 -12.21
CA VAL A 397 -0.01 -17.35 -10.98
C VAL A 397 -0.88 -17.09 -9.75
N VAL A 398 -1.57 -15.95 -9.70
CA VAL A 398 -2.25 -15.50 -8.47
C VAL A 398 -3.75 -15.20 -8.62
N GLY A 399 -4.27 -15.07 -9.85
CA GLY A 399 -5.69 -14.83 -10.10
C GLY A 399 -5.93 -13.86 -11.27
N ALA A 400 -7.07 -13.98 -11.93
CA ALA A 400 -7.33 -13.20 -13.14
C ALA A 400 -7.73 -11.75 -12.87
N GLY A 401 -8.05 -11.40 -11.61
CA GLY A 401 -8.30 -10.02 -11.21
C GLY A 401 -9.75 -9.56 -11.31
N TRP A 402 -10.66 -10.36 -11.88
CA TRP A 402 -12.07 -10.01 -12.05
C TRP A 402 -12.85 -9.88 -10.73
N ILE A 403 -12.33 -10.49 -9.66
CA ILE A 403 -12.88 -10.40 -8.30
C ILE A 403 -11.89 -9.68 -7.38
N ALA A 404 -12.40 -8.98 -6.38
CA ALA A 404 -11.66 -7.99 -5.60
C ALA A 404 -10.42 -8.56 -4.91
N GLU A 405 -10.52 -9.75 -4.31
CA GLU A 405 -9.39 -10.42 -3.65
C GLU A 405 -8.30 -10.85 -4.65
N GLU A 406 -8.68 -11.27 -5.87
CA GLU A 406 -7.73 -11.59 -6.93
C GLU A 406 -7.09 -10.33 -7.50
N ALA A 407 -7.85 -9.24 -7.69
CA ALA A 407 -7.33 -7.97 -8.17
C ALA A 407 -6.24 -7.44 -7.24
N LEU A 408 -6.52 -7.44 -5.92
CA LEU A 408 -5.56 -7.06 -4.89
C LEU A 408 -4.34 -8.00 -4.89
N ALA A 409 -4.55 -9.32 -4.92
CA ALA A 409 -3.46 -10.30 -4.91
C ALA A 409 -2.53 -10.13 -6.12
N THR A 410 -3.11 -9.96 -7.31
CA THR A 410 -2.37 -9.79 -8.56
C THR A 410 -1.60 -8.48 -8.60
N ALA A 411 -2.22 -7.40 -8.12
CA ALA A 411 -1.55 -6.11 -7.97
C ALA A 411 -0.38 -6.17 -6.97
N LEU A 412 -0.57 -6.84 -5.82
CA LEU A 412 0.48 -7.06 -4.82
C LEU A 412 1.63 -7.89 -5.39
N TYR A 413 1.34 -8.97 -6.13
CA TYR A 413 2.36 -9.79 -6.77
C TYR A 413 3.20 -8.97 -7.75
N CYS A 414 2.56 -8.23 -8.67
CA CYS A 414 3.26 -7.37 -9.62
C CYS A 414 4.10 -6.28 -8.93
N PHE A 415 3.56 -5.66 -7.88
CA PHE A 415 4.29 -4.67 -7.09
C PHE A 415 5.52 -5.27 -6.38
N LEU A 416 5.37 -6.43 -5.76
CA LEU A 416 6.41 -7.06 -4.94
C LEU A 416 7.51 -7.74 -5.75
N LEU A 417 7.27 -8.04 -7.04
CA LEU A 417 8.33 -8.43 -7.97
C LEU A 417 9.31 -7.27 -8.26
N PHE A 418 8.81 -6.02 -8.24
CA PHE A 418 9.54 -4.84 -8.69
C PHE A 418 9.34 -3.62 -7.75
N PRO A 419 9.58 -3.75 -6.44
CA PRO A 419 9.16 -2.76 -5.44
C PRO A 419 9.82 -1.37 -5.58
N GLU A 420 10.93 -1.29 -6.32
CA GLU A 420 11.70 -0.07 -6.58
C GLU A 420 11.57 0.42 -8.04
N GLU A 421 10.89 -0.33 -8.91
CA GLU A 421 10.76 -0.03 -10.35
C GLU A 421 9.29 0.20 -10.72
N PRO A 422 8.70 1.35 -10.35
CA PRO A 422 7.25 1.60 -10.49
C PRO A 422 6.74 1.47 -11.93
N VAL A 423 7.55 1.83 -12.92
CA VAL A 423 7.22 1.63 -14.35
C VAL A 423 7.16 0.15 -14.72
N ALA A 424 8.06 -0.68 -14.18
CA ALA A 424 8.02 -2.13 -14.41
C ALA A 424 6.78 -2.76 -13.77
N VAL A 425 6.37 -2.29 -12.58
CA VAL A 425 5.15 -2.75 -11.89
C VAL A 425 3.92 -2.56 -12.75
N VAL A 426 3.65 -1.34 -13.22
CA VAL A 426 2.43 -1.05 -14.01
C VAL A 426 2.47 -1.73 -15.38
N ARG A 427 3.65 -1.85 -15.99
CA ARG A 427 3.82 -2.58 -17.27
C ARG A 427 3.52 -4.07 -17.12
N ARG A 428 4.02 -4.70 -16.05
CA ARG A 428 3.78 -6.13 -15.80
C ARG A 428 2.32 -6.39 -15.52
N ALA A 429 1.70 -5.55 -14.70
CA ALA A 429 0.29 -5.64 -14.35
C ALA A 429 -0.63 -5.45 -15.57
N ALA A 430 -0.39 -4.41 -16.37
CA ALA A 430 -1.17 -4.13 -17.58
C ALA A 430 -0.99 -5.19 -18.66
N PHE A 431 0.19 -5.79 -18.77
CA PHE A 431 0.42 -6.88 -19.72
C PHE A 431 0.05 -8.23 -19.09
N SER A 432 -1.23 -8.47 -18.87
CA SER A 432 -1.76 -9.71 -18.29
C SER A 432 -3.05 -10.13 -19.00
N SER A 433 -3.42 -11.42 -18.92
CA SER A 433 -4.59 -11.94 -19.67
C SER A 433 -5.95 -11.70 -19.02
N GLY A 434 -5.96 -11.14 -17.81
CA GLY A 434 -7.15 -10.91 -17.02
C GLY A 434 -7.64 -9.47 -17.07
N ASP A 435 -8.07 -9.00 -15.90
CA ASP A 435 -8.62 -7.67 -15.65
C ASP A 435 -7.49 -6.62 -15.53
N SER A 436 -6.84 -6.38 -16.68
CA SER A 436 -5.50 -5.80 -16.68
C SER A 436 -5.45 -4.32 -16.31
N ASP A 437 -6.49 -3.54 -16.58
CA ASP A 437 -6.61 -2.14 -16.15
C ASP A 437 -6.81 -2.05 -14.63
N SER A 438 -7.73 -2.81 -14.06
CA SER A 438 -7.94 -2.88 -12.61
C SER A 438 -6.73 -3.36 -11.84
N VAL A 439 -6.09 -4.43 -12.31
CA VAL A 439 -4.85 -4.93 -11.69
C VAL A 439 -3.73 -3.89 -11.79
N ALA A 440 -3.57 -3.23 -12.94
CA ALA A 440 -2.55 -2.20 -13.13
C ALA A 440 -2.83 -0.93 -12.35
N ALA A 441 -4.09 -0.50 -12.22
CA ALA A 441 -4.51 0.63 -11.39
C ALA A 441 -4.13 0.40 -9.92
N LEU A 442 -4.50 -0.76 -9.37
CA LEU A 442 -4.14 -1.13 -8.01
C LEU A 442 -2.61 -1.23 -7.82
N ALA A 443 -1.91 -1.87 -8.76
CA ALA A 443 -0.45 -2.02 -8.69
C ALA A 443 0.25 -0.66 -8.76
N GLY A 444 -0.25 0.24 -9.61
CA GLY A 444 0.23 1.62 -9.74
C GLY A 444 -0.01 2.44 -8.46
N ALA A 445 -1.16 2.28 -7.82
CA ALA A 445 -1.44 2.92 -6.52
C ALA A 445 -0.43 2.49 -5.45
N LEU A 446 -0.13 1.19 -5.36
CA LEU A 446 0.85 0.63 -4.43
C LEU A 446 2.27 1.15 -4.74
N ALA A 447 2.71 1.07 -5.99
CA ALA A 447 4.03 1.53 -6.41
C ALA A 447 4.22 3.04 -6.15
N GLY A 448 3.21 3.85 -6.47
CA GLY A 448 3.21 5.28 -6.22
C GLY A 448 3.26 5.63 -4.73
N ALA A 449 2.47 4.93 -3.90
CA ALA A 449 2.48 5.09 -2.44
C ALA A 449 3.84 4.70 -1.82
N SER A 450 4.50 3.68 -2.37
CA SER A 450 5.81 3.20 -1.92
C SER A 450 6.95 4.15 -2.28
N VAL A 451 7.05 4.53 -3.55
CA VAL A 451 8.20 5.29 -4.10
C VAL A 451 8.05 6.80 -3.88
N GLY A 452 6.84 7.34 -3.93
CA GLY A 452 6.55 8.76 -3.72
C GLY A 452 6.76 9.65 -4.95
N GLY A 453 6.98 10.95 -4.75
CA GLY A 453 6.88 11.99 -5.79
C GLY A 453 7.75 11.86 -7.06
N SER A 454 8.72 10.95 -7.11
CA SER A 454 9.55 10.65 -8.29
C SER A 454 9.18 9.33 -8.99
N ALA A 455 8.05 8.71 -8.63
CA ALA A 455 7.69 7.38 -9.12
C ALA A 455 7.43 7.32 -10.65
N TRP A 456 6.97 8.41 -11.27
CA TRP A 456 6.42 8.36 -12.62
C TRP A 456 7.15 9.26 -13.62
N PRO A 457 7.31 8.81 -14.89
CA PRO A 457 7.81 9.65 -15.97
C PRO A 457 6.95 10.91 -16.15
N ALA A 458 7.60 12.07 -16.30
CA ALA A 458 6.91 13.36 -16.32
C ALA A 458 6.03 13.55 -17.57
N ASP A 459 6.42 12.96 -18.70
CA ASP A 459 5.66 12.89 -19.94
C ASP A 459 4.39 12.03 -19.80
N TRP A 460 4.47 10.90 -19.10
CA TRP A 460 3.29 10.08 -18.79
C TRP A 460 2.29 10.86 -17.96
N VAL A 461 2.75 11.48 -16.87
CA VAL A 461 1.90 12.31 -15.99
C VAL A 461 1.23 13.47 -16.74
N ARG A 462 1.92 14.10 -17.70
CA ARG A 462 1.34 15.18 -18.52
C ARG A 462 0.30 14.71 -19.53
N ALA A 463 0.45 13.48 -20.05
CA ALA A 463 -0.46 12.93 -21.05
C ALA A 463 -1.76 12.39 -20.43
N LEU A 464 -1.80 12.11 -19.13
CA LEU A 464 -2.98 11.50 -18.50
C LEU A 464 -4.23 12.36 -18.64
N GLU A 465 -5.29 11.71 -19.10
CA GLU A 465 -6.63 12.24 -18.99
C GLU A 465 -6.97 12.54 -17.53
N TYR A 466 -7.67 13.67 -17.31
CA TYR A 466 -7.98 14.20 -15.98
C TYR A 466 -6.77 14.55 -15.11
N GLY A 467 -5.53 14.57 -15.62
CA GLY A 467 -4.35 14.94 -14.83
C GLY A 467 -4.47 16.29 -14.12
N ASP A 468 -5.11 17.27 -14.76
CA ASP A 468 -5.40 18.60 -14.21
C ASP A 468 -6.50 18.60 -13.14
N ARG A 469 -7.39 17.58 -13.13
CA ARG A 469 -8.40 17.37 -12.08
C ARG A 469 -7.80 16.61 -10.90
N VAL A 470 -6.98 15.58 -11.16
CA VAL A 470 -6.34 14.75 -10.13
C VAL A 470 -5.44 15.61 -9.25
N ARG A 471 -4.50 16.35 -9.86
CA ARG A 471 -3.43 17.04 -9.12
C ARG A 471 -3.94 17.95 -8.00
N PRO A 472 -4.90 18.87 -8.22
CA PRO A 472 -5.40 19.74 -7.16
C PRO A 472 -6.14 18.97 -6.06
N LEU A 473 -6.77 17.84 -6.37
CA LEU A 473 -7.54 17.07 -5.37
C LEU A 473 -6.65 16.29 -4.39
N VAL A 474 -5.40 16.00 -4.76
CA VAL A 474 -4.52 15.13 -3.94
C VAL A 474 -3.23 15.80 -3.47
N SER A 475 -2.83 16.93 -4.08
CA SER A 475 -1.63 17.66 -3.68
C SER A 475 -1.68 18.16 -2.23
N PHE A 476 -2.89 18.42 -1.73
CA PHE A 476 -3.08 18.85 -0.35
C PHE A 476 -2.89 17.69 0.65
N TRP A 477 -3.22 16.45 0.28
CA TRP A 477 -2.97 15.28 1.14
C TRP A 477 -1.46 15.08 1.38
N ASP A 478 -0.62 15.38 0.39
CA ASP A 478 0.84 15.37 0.55
C ASP A 478 1.36 16.49 1.47
N SER A 479 0.57 17.54 1.71
CA SER A 479 0.92 18.61 2.64
C SER A 479 0.57 18.28 4.10
N GLY A 480 -0.14 17.17 4.34
CA GLY A 480 -0.64 16.77 5.65
C GLY A 480 -1.83 17.61 6.16
N ASP A 481 -2.28 18.61 5.39
CA ASP A 481 -3.51 19.35 5.67
C ASP A 481 -4.72 18.54 5.14
N PRO A 482 -5.69 18.19 6.00
CA PRO A 482 -6.92 17.53 5.57
C PRO A 482 -7.81 18.44 4.71
N LYS A 483 -7.54 19.76 4.61
CA LYS A 483 -8.27 20.68 3.74
C LYS A 483 -7.82 20.55 2.30
N VAL A 484 -8.75 20.35 1.35
CA VAL A 484 -8.41 20.23 -0.08
C VAL A 484 -9.45 20.85 -1.01
N TYR A 485 -8.94 21.59 -2.01
CA TYR A 485 -9.53 22.10 -3.25
C TYR A 485 -11.05 22.37 -3.28
N ARG A 486 -11.41 23.64 -3.10
CA ARG A 486 -12.68 24.20 -3.59
C ARG A 486 -12.52 24.37 -5.09
N GLY A 487 -13.21 23.55 -5.89
CA GLY A 487 -13.30 23.72 -7.34
C GLY A 487 -13.63 25.16 -7.75
N PRO A 488 -13.51 25.50 -9.05
CA PRO A 488 -13.86 26.84 -9.51
C PRO A 488 -15.27 27.19 -9.03
N ALA A 489 -15.38 28.28 -8.28
CA ALA A 489 -16.61 28.73 -7.68
C ALA A 489 -17.68 28.88 -8.77
N GLY A 490 -18.69 28.02 -8.75
CA GLY A 490 -19.85 28.14 -9.63
C GLY A 490 -20.01 26.97 -10.59
N ARG A 491 -20.60 25.89 -10.08
CA ARG A 491 -21.78 25.23 -10.65
C ARG A 491 -22.24 24.19 -9.62
N ARG A 492 -23.12 24.63 -8.71
CA ARG A 492 -24.07 23.70 -8.07
C ARG A 492 -25.01 23.17 -9.18
N PRO A 493 -25.55 21.95 -9.03
CA PRO A 493 -26.40 21.32 -10.03
C PRO A 493 -27.53 22.22 -10.54
#